data_AF-A0A7K1A154-F1
#
_entry.id   AF-A0A7K1A154-F1
#
_cell.length_a   1.000
_cell.length_b   1.000
_cell.length_c   1.000
_cell.angle_alpha   90.00
_cell.angle_beta   90.00
_cell.angle_gamma   90.00
#
_symmetry.space_group_name_H-M   'P 1'
#
loop_
_entity.id
_entity.type
_entity.pdbx_description
1 polymer ?
#
loop_
_entity_poly.entity_id
_entity_poly.type
_entity_poly.pdbx_seq_one_letter_code
_entity_poly.pdbx_strand_id
1 'polypeptide(L)'
;HTVLAVPIAQERATMHLDTICTLVDVDKIVMYPNVADSLQAYTVTRASAVDDPDLVLEVGPAEPFLVAAAKAMQIDTLHQIDTGLDPVTAEREQWDDGNNTLALAPRVAVAYERNDETNDRLEEAGIEVVRVAGSELGSGRGGPRCMSCPVVRDPL
;
A
#
# COMPACT_ATOMS: atom_id res chain seq x y z
N HIS A 1 -4.36 -15.04 13.87
CA HIS A 1 -4.02 -14.12 12.78
C HIS A 1 -5.20 -13.22 12.50
N THR A 2 -4.93 -11.94 12.22
CA THR A 2 -5.94 -10.94 11.86
C THR A 2 -5.85 -10.70 10.36
N VAL A 3 -6.99 -10.61 9.68
CA VAL A 3 -7.07 -10.22 8.26
C VAL A 3 -7.88 -8.94 8.16
N LEU A 4 -7.39 -7.96 7.40
CA LEU A 4 -8.15 -6.77 7.07
C LEU A 4 -8.72 -6.92 5.66
N ALA A 5 -10.04 -7.01 5.54
CA ALA A 5 -10.72 -6.97 4.26
C ALA A 5 -11.00 -5.51 3.88
N VAL A 6 -10.46 -5.05 2.75
CA VAL A 6 -10.54 -3.66 2.29
C VAL A 6 -11.33 -3.61 0.99
N PRO A 7 -12.62 -3.24 1.02
CA PRO A 7 -13.40 -3.10 -0.20
C PRO A 7 -12.89 -1.91 -1.01
N ILE A 8 -12.60 -2.15 -2.29
CA ILE A 8 -12.13 -1.13 -3.22
C ILE A 8 -13.15 -1.01 -4.35
N ALA A 9 -13.56 0.22 -4.65
CA ALA A 9 -14.39 0.50 -5.81
C ALA A 9 -13.63 0.11 -7.09
N GLN A 10 -14.23 -0.75 -7.90
CA GLN A 10 -13.61 -1.26 -9.12
C GLN A 10 -13.74 -0.22 -10.23
N GLU A 11 -12.80 0.72 -10.26
CA GLU A 11 -12.66 1.75 -11.29
C GLU A 11 -11.41 1.49 -12.16
N ARG A 12 -11.40 2.00 -13.40
CA ARG A 12 -10.34 1.68 -14.38
C ARG A 12 -8.91 2.01 -13.95
N ALA A 13 -8.72 2.90 -12.97
CA ALA A 13 -7.41 3.33 -12.48
C ALA A 13 -7.00 2.64 -11.16
N THR A 14 -7.90 1.88 -10.52
CA THR A 14 -7.68 1.25 -9.21
C THR A 14 -8.30 -0.14 -9.20
N MET A 15 -7.49 -1.16 -9.48
CA MET A 15 -7.95 -2.56 -9.55
C MET A 15 -7.58 -3.36 -8.30
N HIS A 16 -6.48 -3.00 -7.64
CA HIS A 16 -5.90 -3.73 -6.53
C HIS A 16 -5.44 -2.77 -5.42
N LEU A 17 -5.38 -3.26 -4.18
CA LEU A 17 -5.00 -2.44 -3.02
C LEU A 17 -3.59 -1.85 -3.16
N ASP A 18 -2.68 -2.56 -3.82
CA ASP A 18 -1.30 -2.15 -4.01
C ASP A 18 -1.10 -1.09 -5.10
N THR A 19 -2.13 -0.82 -5.90
CA THR A 19 -2.18 0.35 -6.78
C THR A 19 -2.66 1.60 -6.05
N ILE A 20 -3.16 1.43 -4.82
CA ILE A 20 -3.67 2.51 -3.97
C ILE A 20 -2.70 2.83 -2.85
N CYS A 21 -2.16 1.80 -2.19
CA CYS A 21 -1.27 1.99 -1.05
C CYS A 21 -0.25 0.86 -0.90
N THR A 22 0.97 1.22 -0.51
CA THR A 22 2.08 0.27 -0.37
C THR A 22 2.99 0.62 0.80
N LEU A 23 3.30 -0.36 1.65
CA LEU A 23 4.25 -0.19 2.75
C LEU A 23 5.67 -0.06 2.21
N VAL A 24 6.37 0.99 2.66
CA VAL A 24 7.78 1.29 2.30
C VAL A 24 8.72 1.32 3.51
N ASP A 25 8.17 1.33 4.72
CA ASP A 25 8.88 1.16 5.99
C ASP A 25 8.01 0.35 6.98
N VAL A 26 8.52 0.13 8.19
CA VAL A 26 7.79 -0.52 9.29
C VAL A 26 6.52 0.23 9.70
N ASP A 27 6.50 1.56 9.51
CA ASP A 27 5.43 2.47 9.93
C ASP A 27 5.05 3.49 8.85
N LYS A 28 5.52 3.32 7.60
CA LYS A 28 5.24 4.26 6.49
C LYS A 28 4.59 3.57 5.30
N ILE A 29 3.57 4.23 4.77
CA ILE A 29 2.80 3.79 3.61
C ILE A 29 2.76 4.91 2.58
N VAL A 30 3.05 4.59 1.32
CA VAL A 30 2.74 5.48 0.19
C VAL A 30 1.27 5.29 -0.14
N MET A 31 0.51 6.36 -0.29
CA MET A 31 -0.93 6.25 -0.51
C MET A 31 -1.47 7.33 -1.45
N TYR A 32 -2.32 6.88 -2.38
CA TYR A 32 -3.06 7.75 -3.28
C TYR A 32 -4.05 8.63 -2.48
N PRO A 33 -3.89 9.96 -2.47
CA PRO A 33 -4.64 10.84 -1.57
C PRO A 33 -6.15 10.81 -1.81
N ASN A 34 -6.60 10.66 -3.06
CA ASN A 34 -8.03 10.74 -3.41
C ASN A 34 -8.89 9.60 -2.81
N VAL A 35 -8.27 8.51 -2.36
CA VAL A 35 -8.96 7.36 -1.76
C VAL A 35 -8.56 7.11 -0.30
N ALA A 36 -7.56 7.84 0.22
CA ALA A 36 -7.03 7.65 1.56
C ALA A 36 -8.11 7.79 2.65
N ASP A 37 -8.92 8.86 2.56
CA ASP A 37 -9.95 9.18 3.56
C ASP A 37 -11.24 8.36 3.42
N SER A 38 -11.48 7.76 2.25
CA SER A 38 -12.70 6.99 1.97
C SER A 38 -12.53 5.49 2.19
N LEU A 39 -11.30 4.99 2.21
CA LEU A 39 -11.01 3.57 2.40
C LEU A 39 -11.42 3.07 3.78
N GLN A 40 -12.21 1.99 3.77
CA GLN A 40 -12.65 1.29 4.97
C GLN A 40 -12.06 -0.12 5.02
N ALA A 41 -11.87 -0.64 6.22
CA ALA A 41 -11.45 -2.01 6.45
C ALA A 41 -12.39 -2.71 7.44
N TYR A 42 -12.61 -4.00 7.19
CA TYR A 42 -13.31 -4.90 8.10
C TYR A 42 -12.29 -5.86 8.71
N THR A 43 -12.21 -5.85 10.04
CA THR A 43 -11.32 -6.76 10.77
C THR A 43 -11.94 -8.14 10.83
N VAL A 44 -11.29 -9.13 10.22
CA VAL A 44 -11.71 -10.53 10.21
C VAL A 44 -10.80 -11.31 11.15
N THR A 45 -11.40 -11.97 12.14
CA THR A 45 -10.70 -12.82 13.12
C THR A 45 -11.32 -14.20 13.19
N ARG A 46 -10.56 -15.18 13.71
CA ARG A 46 -11.08 -16.52 13.95
C ARG A 46 -11.79 -16.54 15.30
N ALA A 47 -13.07 -16.92 15.30
CA ALA A 47 -13.89 -17.07 16.51
C ALA A 47 -13.84 -18.49 17.09
N SER A 48 -13.57 -19.49 16.24
CA SER A 48 -13.39 -20.89 16.63
C SER A 48 -11.99 -21.15 17.22
N ALA A 49 -11.86 -22.19 18.04
CA ALA A 49 -10.55 -22.66 18.49
C ALA A 49 -9.70 -23.12 17.30
N VAL A 50 -8.36 -23.10 17.44
CA VAL A 50 -7.43 -23.45 16.36
C VAL A 50 -7.64 -24.88 15.86
N ASP A 51 -7.92 -25.81 16.79
CA ASP A 51 -8.11 -27.23 16.51
C ASP A 51 -9.57 -27.61 16.18
N ASP A 52 -10.46 -26.62 16.11
CA ASP A 52 -11.86 -26.85 15.72
C ASP A 52 -11.93 -27.20 14.22
N PRO A 53 -12.57 -28.33 13.83
CA PRO A 53 -12.76 -28.69 12.44
C PRO A 53 -13.62 -27.68 11.67
N ASP A 54 -14.50 -26.94 12.37
CA ASP A 54 -15.37 -25.95 11.76
C ASP A 54 -14.77 -24.54 11.91
N LEU A 55 -14.31 -23.97 10.79
CA LEU A 55 -13.78 -22.62 10.77
C LEU A 55 -14.91 -21.59 10.89
N VAL A 56 -15.05 -21.01 12.08
CA VAL A 56 -15.90 -19.84 12.32
C VAL A 56 -15.07 -18.56 12.30
N LEU A 57 -15.48 -17.61 11.46
CA LEU A 57 -14.91 -16.26 11.36
C LEU A 57 -15.86 -15.22 11.96
N GLU A 58 -15.29 -14.24 12.64
CA GLU A 58 -15.97 -13.04 13.10
C GLU A 58 -15.51 -11.85 12.27
N VAL A 59 -16.47 -11.04 11.81
CA VAL A 59 -16.22 -9.82 11.04
C VAL A 59 -16.64 -8.63 11.89
N GLY A 60 -15.67 -7.79 12.26
CA GLY A 60 -15.89 -6.55 12.99
C GLY A 60 -16.58 -5.48 12.14
N PRO A 61 -16.99 -4.36 12.76
CA PRO A 61 -17.54 -3.22 12.02
C PRO A 61 -16.48 -2.61 11.08
N ALA A 62 -16.96 -1.82 10.12
CA ALA A 62 -16.09 -1.03 9.25
C ALA A 62 -15.37 0.06 10.07
N GLU A 63 -14.08 0.21 9.83
CA GLU A 63 -13.24 1.28 10.38
C GLU A 63 -12.39 1.92 9.27
N PRO A 64 -11.94 3.18 9.42
CA PRO A 64 -10.99 3.78 8.48
C PRO A 64 -9.76 2.88 8.31
N PHE A 65 -9.36 2.63 7.05
CA PHE A 65 -8.33 1.65 6.72
C PHE A 65 -7.01 1.89 7.47
N LEU A 66 -6.51 3.13 7.49
CA LEU A 66 -5.25 3.46 8.17
C LEU A 66 -5.31 3.19 9.68
N VAL A 67 -6.47 3.41 10.31
CA VAL A 67 -6.68 3.12 11.74
C VAL A 67 -6.68 1.62 11.99
N ALA A 68 -7.42 0.86 11.18
CA ALA A 68 -7.47 -0.59 11.30
C ALA A 68 -6.09 -1.23 11.04
N ALA A 69 -5.35 -0.73 10.04
CA ALA A 69 -4.00 -1.17 9.70
C ALA A 69 -3.02 -0.92 10.85
N ALA A 70 -2.98 0.28 11.42
CA ALA A 70 -2.12 0.61 12.56
C ALA A 70 -2.41 -0.31 13.77
N LYS A 71 -3.69 -0.52 14.11
CA LYS A 71 -4.10 -1.46 15.18
C LYS A 71 -3.63 -2.89 14.90
N ALA A 72 -3.83 -3.39 13.68
CA ALA A 72 -3.44 -4.75 13.31
C ALA A 72 -1.90 -4.94 13.30
N MET A 73 -1.16 -3.89 12.94
CA MET A 73 0.31 -3.83 12.98
C MET A 73 0.86 -3.58 14.39
N GLN A 74 -0.01 -3.28 15.37
CA GLN A 74 0.37 -2.95 16.76
C GLN A 74 1.29 -1.72 16.86
N ILE A 75 1.02 -0.72 16.03
CA ILE A 75 1.72 0.59 16.04
C ILE A 75 0.73 1.70 16.38
N ASP A 76 1.24 2.80 16.95
CA ASP A 76 0.41 3.94 17.35
C ASP A 76 -0.21 4.65 16.13
N THR A 77 0.56 4.79 15.05
CA THR A 77 0.15 5.50 13.84
C THR A 77 0.87 4.93 12.63
N LEU A 78 0.12 4.74 11.54
CA LEU A 78 0.68 4.44 10.23
C LEU A 78 0.86 5.77 9.47
N HIS A 79 2.10 6.14 9.18
CA HIS A 79 2.44 7.40 8.55
C HIS A 79 2.22 7.35 7.05
N GLN A 80 1.31 8.19 6.56
CA GLN A 80 1.07 8.33 5.13
C GLN A 80 2.10 9.25 4.48
N ILE A 81 2.64 8.82 3.34
CA ILE A 81 3.35 9.63 2.36
C ILE A 81 2.37 9.78 1.20
N ASP A 82 1.84 10.98 0.98
CA ASP A 82 0.99 11.26 -0.18
C ASP A 82 1.83 11.35 -1.47
N THR A 83 1.20 11.24 -2.64
CA THR A 83 1.86 11.34 -3.96
C THR A 83 1.68 12.71 -4.60
N GLY A 84 1.43 13.76 -3.82
CA GLY A 84 1.09 15.08 -4.36
C GLY A 84 -0.17 15.67 -3.76
N LEU A 85 -0.10 16.93 -3.31
CA LEU A 85 -1.28 17.74 -3.00
C LEU A 85 -1.90 18.40 -4.23
N ASP A 86 -1.14 18.54 -5.32
CA ASP A 86 -1.67 18.99 -6.61
C ASP A 86 -2.46 17.84 -7.26
N PRO A 87 -3.79 17.96 -7.43
CA PRO A 87 -4.62 16.86 -7.91
C PRO A 87 -4.22 16.37 -9.29
N VAL A 88 -3.74 17.26 -10.17
CA VAL A 88 -3.32 16.91 -11.53
C VAL A 88 -2.05 16.06 -11.51
N THR A 89 -1.08 16.45 -10.69
CA THR A 89 0.17 15.70 -10.50
C THR A 89 -0.11 14.36 -9.83
N ALA A 90 -0.93 14.34 -8.78
CA ALA A 90 -1.30 13.11 -8.09
C ALA A 90 -2.06 12.14 -9.02
N GLU A 91 -2.97 12.62 -9.87
CA GLU A 91 -3.64 11.79 -10.88
C GLU A 91 -2.68 11.27 -11.94
N ARG A 92 -1.73 12.10 -12.40
CA ARG A 92 -0.70 11.69 -13.38
C ARG A 92 0.20 10.61 -12.81
N GLU A 93 0.72 10.79 -11.60
CA GLU A 93 1.63 9.82 -10.99
C GLU A 93 0.87 8.56 -10.54
N GLN A 94 -0.40 8.68 -10.14
CA GLN A 94 -1.27 7.51 -9.97
C GLN A 94 -1.43 6.75 -11.29
N TRP A 95 -1.59 7.46 -12.42
CA TRP A 95 -1.67 6.85 -13.74
C TRP A 95 -0.36 6.14 -14.14
N ASP A 96 0.78 6.65 -13.67
CA ASP A 96 2.12 6.10 -13.87
C ASP A 96 2.58 5.15 -12.73
N ASP A 97 1.63 4.62 -11.95
CA ASP A 97 1.83 3.65 -10.86
C ASP A 97 2.79 4.10 -9.74
N GLY A 98 2.81 5.40 -9.41
CA GLY A 98 3.64 5.97 -8.34
C GLY A 98 3.47 5.31 -6.97
N ASN A 99 2.27 4.83 -6.68
CA ASN A 99 1.98 4.13 -5.41
C ASN A 99 2.50 2.69 -5.37
N ASN A 100 2.84 2.07 -6.50
CA ASN A 100 3.13 0.64 -6.60
C ASN A 100 4.65 0.32 -6.45
N THR A 101 5.24 0.85 -5.38
CA THR A 101 6.68 0.68 -5.08
C THR A 101 6.98 -0.70 -4.48
N LEU A 102 8.23 -1.18 -4.62
CA LEU A 102 8.68 -2.44 -4.02
C LEU A 102 9.67 -2.18 -2.88
N ALA A 103 9.27 -2.47 -1.64
CA ALA A 103 10.18 -2.40 -0.49
C ALA A 103 11.17 -3.58 -0.49
N LEU A 104 12.47 -3.28 -0.63
CA LEU A 104 13.56 -4.25 -0.55
C LEU A 104 13.99 -4.51 0.90
N ALA A 105 14.00 -3.46 1.70
CA ALA A 105 14.30 -3.46 3.13
C ALA A 105 13.49 -2.33 3.80
N PRO A 106 13.40 -2.28 5.15
CA PRO A 106 12.90 -1.08 5.82
C PRO A 106 13.63 0.16 5.28
N ARG A 107 12.87 1.16 4.81
CA ARG A 107 13.39 2.41 4.24
C ARG A 107 14.17 2.27 2.93
N VAL A 108 13.98 1.19 2.18
CA VAL A 108 14.58 1.03 0.83
C VAL A 108 13.51 0.53 -0.12
N ALA A 109 13.14 1.35 -1.10
CA ALA A 109 12.08 1.03 -2.05
C ALA A 109 12.51 1.24 -3.51
N VAL A 110 12.05 0.36 -4.40
CA VAL A 110 12.17 0.53 -5.86
C VAL A 110 10.96 1.28 -6.37
N ALA A 111 11.18 2.32 -7.17
CA ALA A 111 10.14 3.11 -7.80
C ALA A 111 10.51 3.48 -9.24
N TYR A 112 9.54 3.84 -10.07
CA TYR A 112 9.85 4.36 -11.40
C TYR A 112 10.45 5.77 -11.31
N GLU A 113 11.48 6.03 -12.12
CA GLU A 113 12.13 7.35 -12.15
C GLU A 113 11.19 8.49 -12.51
N ARG A 114 10.13 8.21 -13.31
CA ARG A 114 9.23 9.21 -13.89
C ARG A 114 8.29 9.89 -12.88
N ASN A 115 8.17 9.29 -11.69
CA ASN A 115 7.29 9.77 -10.63
C ASN A 115 8.11 10.66 -9.70
N ASP A 116 8.65 11.75 -10.25
CA ASP A 116 9.61 12.64 -9.59
C ASP A 116 9.06 13.12 -8.24
N GLU A 117 7.79 13.51 -8.19
CA GLU A 117 7.17 14.14 -7.03
C GLU A 117 6.85 13.11 -5.91
N THR A 118 6.50 11.88 -6.28
CA THR A 118 6.43 10.74 -5.34
C THR A 118 7.83 10.36 -4.83
N ASN A 119 8.85 10.33 -5.70
CA ASN A 119 10.21 9.98 -5.33
C ASN A 119 10.81 11.00 -4.35
N ASP A 120 10.61 12.29 -4.60
CA ASP A 120 11.10 13.36 -3.72
C ASP A 120 10.44 13.27 -2.33
N ARG A 121 9.13 13.01 -2.25
CA ARG A 121 8.44 12.80 -0.96
C ARG A 121 8.89 11.55 -0.22
N LEU A 122 9.15 10.46 -0.94
CA LEU A 122 9.72 9.25 -0.35
C LEU A 122 11.08 9.56 0.30
N GLU A 123 11.94 10.29 -0.43
CA GLU A 123 13.26 10.70 0.06
C GLU A 123 13.16 11.66 1.25
N GLU A 124 12.25 12.63 1.23
CA GLU A 124 11.95 13.53 2.36
C GLU A 124 11.45 12.76 3.60
N ALA A 125 10.70 11.68 3.40
CA ALA A 125 10.24 10.77 4.46
C ALA A 125 11.33 9.80 4.95
N GLY A 126 12.55 9.90 4.43
CA GLY A 126 13.71 9.10 4.82
C GLY A 126 13.74 7.70 4.19
N ILE A 127 13.09 7.51 3.04
CA ILE A 127 13.14 6.29 2.24
C ILE A 127 14.23 6.45 1.17
N GLU A 128 15.18 5.50 1.10
CA GLU A 128 16.08 5.37 -0.03
C GLU A 128 15.30 4.86 -1.25
N VAL A 129 15.32 5.64 -2.34
CA VAL A 129 14.61 5.30 -3.57
C VAL A 129 15.58 4.77 -4.63
N VAL A 130 15.45 3.49 -4.95
CA VAL A 130 16.11 2.86 -6.10
C VAL A 130 15.26 3.12 -7.33
N ARG A 131 15.59 4.19 -8.07
CA ARG A 131 14.86 4.60 -9.27
C ARG A 131 15.18 3.66 -10.44
N VAL A 132 14.15 3.16 -11.13
CA VAL A 132 14.29 2.34 -12.34
C VAL A 132 13.55 2.95 -13.52
N ALA A 133 14.10 2.77 -14.72
CA ALA A 133 13.47 3.23 -15.97
C ALA A 133 12.13 2.50 -16.18
N GLY A 134 11.05 3.28 -16.23
CA GLY A 134 9.70 2.75 -16.42
C GLY A 134 9.15 2.91 -17.83
N SER A 135 9.83 3.61 -18.74
CA SER A 135 9.29 4.12 -20.01
C SER A 135 8.28 3.19 -20.70
N GLU A 136 8.70 1.96 -20.99
CA GLU A 136 7.87 0.92 -21.60
C GLU A 136 7.07 0.10 -20.56
N LEU A 137 7.69 -0.26 -19.42
CA LEU A 137 7.08 -1.15 -18.42
C LEU A 137 5.83 -0.55 -17.77
N GLY A 138 5.86 0.74 -17.44
CA GLY A 138 4.71 1.44 -16.86
C GLY A 138 3.54 1.61 -17.83
N SER A 139 3.72 1.41 -19.14
CA SER A 139 2.58 1.39 -20.08
C SER A 139 1.61 0.24 -19.78
N GLY A 140 2.09 -0.80 -19.11
CA GLY A 140 1.30 -1.95 -18.64
C GLY A 140 0.46 -1.69 -17.40
N ARG A 141 0.52 -0.48 -16.80
CA ARG A 141 -0.21 -0.12 -15.58
C ARG A 141 0.14 -1.01 -14.38
N GLY A 142 1.44 -1.15 -14.15
CA GLY A 142 1.99 -1.84 -12.99
C GLY A 142 3.36 -1.27 -12.62
N GLY A 143 3.57 -1.04 -11.33
CA GLY A 143 4.86 -0.65 -10.78
C GLY A 143 5.77 -1.83 -10.46
N PRO A 144 6.95 -1.55 -9.87
CA PRO A 144 7.89 -2.58 -9.41
C PRO A 144 7.26 -3.68 -8.55
N ARG A 145 6.23 -3.37 -7.74
CA ARG A 145 5.55 -4.38 -6.92
C ARG A 145 4.75 -5.37 -7.77
N CYS A 146 3.97 -4.90 -8.75
CA CYS A 146 3.20 -5.76 -9.66
C CYS A 146 4.08 -6.73 -10.46
N MET A 147 5.35 -6.37 -10.73
CA MET A 147 6.32 -7.21 -11.45
C MET A 147 7.08 -8.19 -10.54
N SER A 148 6.73 -8.27 -9.27
CA SER A 148 7.48 -9.02 -8.26
C SER A 148 6.58 -9.99 -7.48
N CYS A 149 7.18 -11.06 -6.97
CA CYS A 149 6.54 -12.02 -6.08
C CYS A 149 7.55 -12.44 -5.01
N PRO A 150 7.58 -11.76 -3.84
CA PRO A 150 8.51 -12.12 -2.78
C PRO A 150 8.32 -13.57 -2.33
N VAL A 151 9.37 -14.38 -2.42
CA VAL A 151 9.34 -15.81 -2.00
C VAL A 151 9.81 -15.97 -0.56
N VAL A 152 10.79 -15.17 -0.15
CA VAL A 152 11.37 -15.17 1.20
C VAL A 152 11.62 -13.73 1.61
N ARG A 153 11.25 -13.39 2.84
CA ARG A 153 11.57 -12.13 3.51
C ARG A 153 11.74 -12.42 5.00
N ASP A 154 12.80 -11.91 5.60
CA ASP A 154 13.01 -12.08 7.04
C ASP A 154 11.91 -11.35 7.83
N PRO A 155 11.51 -11.87 9.00
CA PRO A 155 10.58 -11.19 9.88
C PRO A 155 11.17 -9.87 10.39
N LEU A 156 10.28 -8.93 10.72
CA LEU A 156 10.62 -7.68 11.40
C LEU A 156 10.81 -7.91 12.91
#